data_AF-F2JW99-F1
#
_entry.id   AF-F2JW99-F1
#
_cell.length_a   1.000
_cell.length_b   1.000
_cell.length_c   1.000
_cell.angle_alpha   90.00
_cell.angle_beta   90.00
_cell.angle_gamma   90.00
#
_symmetry.space_group_name_H-M   'P 1'
#
loop_
_entity.id
_entity.type
_entity.pdbx_description
1 polymer ?
#
loop_
_entity_poly.entity_id
_entity_poly.type
_entity_poly.pdbx_seq_one_letter_code
_entity_poly.pdbx_strand_id
1 'polypeptide(L)'
;MIWALPSALALLIKCYLFFYSNVSKQKYFYYFLLATLFLNAIELLCFFRLGYDFLLLKFYYCSAIFVALYLLVVCTEISGVFRILQNIISPLIAYLLSAGILFSDLLISGYQLLPNGSITRITGNYYIVFQLYILISLFLAISALIIGIAKGGVLTKKRCTVAILSFAPFITIAVLIVILMQLGYKLNMAGFLSLANCVMLFAFISLTDKHKLFVMMKFVPFSKERKFHLELRSILIRFSLPASGKSVDMKQLLKEVEELVVKHTSQYFDTQKEVARILNISESSLSRKLPKREKS
;
A
#
# COMPACT_ATOMS: atom_id res chain seq x y z
N MET A 1 -5.79 -5.23 -28.45
CA MET A 1 -5.60 -3.83 -28.01
C MET A 1 -6.30 -3.50 -26.69
N ILE A 2 -7.53 -3.95 -26.43
CA ILE A 2 -8.23 -3.71 -25.14
C ILE A 2 -7.40 -4.10 -23.91
N TRP A 3 -6.59 -5.16 -24.01
CA TRP A 3 -5.70 -5.63 -22.94
C TRP A 3 -4.53 -4.72 -22.60
N ALA A 4 -4.20 -3.73 -23.43
CA ALA A 4 -3.14 -2.75 -23.15
C ALA A 4 -3.65 -1.55 -22.34
N LEU A 5 -4.98 -1.36 -22.28
CA LEU A 5 -5.61 -0.22 -21.61
C LEU A 5 -5.31 -0.20 -20.10
N PRO A 6 -5.40 -1.32 -19.35
CA PRO A 6 -5.03 -1.35 -17.93
C PRO A 6 -3.58 -0.91 -17.67
N SER A 7 -2.64 -1.38 -18.49
CA SER A 7 -1.21 -1.08 -18.34
C SER A 7 -0.93 0.39 -18.69
N ALA A 8 -1.57 0.95 -19.72
CA ALA A 8 -1.49 2.38 -20.05
C ALA A 8 -2.07 3.27 -18.94
N LEU A 9 -3.25 2.92 -18.41
CA LEU A 9 -3.88 3.63 -17.30
C LEU A 9 -3.01 3.58 -16.04
N ALA A 10 -2.46 2.40 -15.72
CA ALA A 10 -1.55 2.22 -14.61
C ALA A 10 -0.24 3.02 -14.76
N LEU A 11 0.23 3.23 -16.00
CA LEU A 11 1.39 4.07 -16.29
C LEU A 11 1.06 5.55 -16.10
N LEU A 12 -0.08 6.03 -16.61
CA LEU A 12 -0.55 7.41 -16.39
C LEU A 12 -0.69 7.75 -14.91
N ILE A 13 -1.27 6.84 -14.11
CA ILE A 13 -1.36 6.99 -12.66
C ILE A 13 0.05 7.12 -12.06
N LYS A 14 0.99 6.25 -12.43
CA LYS A 14 2.36 6.29 -11.87
C LYS A 14 3.12 7.55 -12.30
N CYS A 15 2.93 8.04 -13.52
CA CYS A 15 3.47 9.33 -13.96
C CYS A 15 2.90 10.48 -13.12
N TYR A 16 1.59 10.49 -12.87
CA TYR A 16 0.98 11.48 -11.97
C TYR A 16 1.58 11.41 -10.55
N LEU A 17 1.75 10.19 -10.01
CA LEU A 17 2.36 9.99 -8.69
C LEU A 17 3.82 10.43 -8.65
N PHE A 18 4.55 10.33 -9.76
CA PHE A 18 5.95 10.74 -9.87
C PHE A 18 6.13 12.25 -9.67
N PHE A 19 5.21 13.05 -10.20
CA PHE A 19 5.21 14.52 -10.03
C PHE A 19 4.62 14.96 -8.69
N TYR A 20 4.10 14.05 -7.88
CA TYR A 20 3.52 14.38 -6.58
C TYR A 20 4.63 14.65 -5.55
N SER A 21 4.76 15.91 -5.12
CA SER A 21 5.93 16.45 -4.38
C SER A 21 6.37 15.66 -3.15
N ASN A 22 5.46 14.97 -2.46
CA ASN A 22 5.79 14.18 -1.27
C ASN A 22 6.53 12.87 -1.58
N VAL A 23 6.41 12.33 -2.79
CA VAL A 23 7.02 11.04 -3.18
C VAL A 23 8.55 11.17 -3.25
N SER A 24 9.03 12.25 -3.85
CA SER A 24 10.47 12.53 -4.00
C SER A 24 11.23 12.62 -2.67
N LYS A 25 10.54 12.96 -1.58
CA LYS A 25 11.12 13.08 -0.23
C LYS A 25 11.41 11.72 0.40
N GLN A 26 10.83 10.63 -0.09
CA GLN A 26 11.04 9.29 0.43
C GLN A 26 11.86 8.46 -0.55
N LYS A 27 13.17 8.37 -0.28
CA LYS A 27 14.16 7.72 -1.15
C LYS A 27 13.73 6.33 -1.63
N TYR A 28 13.35 5.44 -0.72
CA TYR A 28 13.04 4.05 -1.08
C TYR A 28 11.68 3.91 -1.77
N PHE A 29 10.69 4.70 -1.36
CA PHE A 29 9.39 4.73 -2.04
C PHE A 29 9.50 5.27 -3.47
N TYR A 30 10.37 6.27 -3.69
CA TYR A 30 10.67 6.79 -5.01
C TYR A 30 11.27 5.71 -5.93
N TYR A 31 12.24 4.93 -5.45
CA TYR A 31 12.80 3.83 -6.24
C TYR A 31 11.80 2.71 -6.51
N PHE A 32 10.91 2.43 -5.55
CA PHE A 32 9.81 1.49 -5.75
C PHE A 32 8.87 1.99 -6.87
N LEU A 33 8.49 3.27 -6.86
CA LEU A 33 7.68 3.86 -7.93
C LEU A 33 8.40 3.78 -9.28
N LEU A 34 9.70 4.09 -9.34
CA LEU A 34 10.49 4.03 -10.57
C LEU A 34 10.55 2.61 -11.14
N ALA A 35 10.83 1.60 -10.29
CA ALA A 35 10.88 0.21 -10.71
C ALA A 35 9.52 -0.29 -11.22
N THR A 36 8.43 0.09 -10.55
CA THR A 36 7.07 -0.29 -10.98
C THR A 36 6.62 0.46 -12.23
N LEU A 37 7.08 1.70 -12.46
CA LEU A 37 6.85 2.44 -13.70
C LEU A 37 7.56 1.73 -14.87
N PHE A 38 8.85 1.42 -14.70
CA PHE A 38 9.65 0.73 -15.70
C PHE A 38 9.07 -0.64 -16.07
N LEU A 39 8.60 -1.41 -15.07
CA LEU A 39 7.91 -2.68 -15.30
C LEU A 39 6.70 -2.53 -16.23
N ASN A 40 5.82 -1.56 -16.01
CA ASN A 40 4.63 -1.39 -16.88
C ASN A 40 4.97 -0.76 -18.22
N ALA A 41 6.04 0.05 -18.29
CA ALA A 41 6.51 0.59 -19.56
C ALA A 41 6.97 -0.56 -20.46
N ILE A 42 7.76 -1.50 -19.93
CA ILE A 42 8.18 -2.69 -20.67
C ILE A 42 6.98 -3.57 -21.02
N GLU A 43 6.06 -3.79 -20.08
CA GLU A 43 4.82 -4.53 -20.34
C GLU A 43 4.02 -3.93 -21.50
N LEU A 44 3.91 -2.59 -21.55
CA LEU A 44 3.24 -1.89 -22.63
C LEU A 44 4.00 -2.05 -23.96
N LEU A 45 5.33 -1.92 -23.96
CA LEU A 45 6.18 -2.12 -25.14
C LEU A 45 6.08 -3.55 -25.70
N CYS A 46 5.97 -4.56 -24.83
CA CYS A 46 5.76 -5.95 -25.23
C CYS A 46 4.49 -6.18 -26.07
N PHE A 47 3.47 -5.31 -25.97
CA PHE A 47 2.29 -5.40 -26.84
C PHE A 47 2.54 -4.89 -28.28
N PHE A 48 3.51 -3.98 -28.47
CA PHE A 48 3.80 -3.36 -29.76
C PHE A 48 4.75 -4.18 -30.65
N ARG A 49 5.40 -5.22 -30.09
CA ARG A 49 6.25 -6.18 -30.83
C ARG A 49 7.30 -5.50 -31.72
N LEU A 50 8.21 -4.76 -31.08
CA LEU A 50 9.27 -4.02 -31.77
C LEU A 50 10.40 -4.90 -32.34
N GLY A 51 10.23 -6.23 -32.37
CA GLY A 51 11.23 -7.19 -32.87
C GLY A 51 12.29 -7.62 -31.84
N TYR A 52 12.30 -7.01 -30.64
CA TYR A 52 13.24 -7.31 -29.55
C TYR A 52 12.55 -8.02 -28.37
N ASP A 53 11.56 -8.86 -28.66
CA ASP A 53 10.62 -9.43 -27.68
C ASP A 53 11.32 -10.20 -26.55
N PHE A 54 12.37 -10.98 -26.86
CA PHE A 54 13.11 -11.73 -25.84
C PHE A 54 13.91 -10.82 -24.90
N LEU A 55 14.55 -9.77 -25.44
CA LEU A 55 15.31 -8.81 -24.66
C LEU A 55 14.38 -7.98 -23.76
N LEU A 56 13.24 -7.53 -24.31
CA LEU A 56 12.19 -6.86 -23.53
C LEU A 56 11.66 -7.76 -22.41
N LEU A 57 11.47 -9.06 -22.69
CA LEU A 57 11.09 -10.02 -21.66
C LEU A 57 12.15 -10.10 -20.55
N LYS A 58 13.44 -10.20 -20.89
CA LYS A 58 14.52 -10.20 -19.88
C LYS A 58 14.49 -8.92 -19.03
N PHE A 59 14.35 -7.74 -19.65
CA PHE A 59 14.21 -6.47 -18.92
C PHE A 59 12.97 -6.43 -18.03
N TYR A 60 11.84 -7.01 -18.46
CA TYR A 60 10.64 -7.13 -17.63
C TYR A 60 10.92 -7.91 -16.35
N TYR A 61 11.62 -9.04 -16.45
CA TYR A 61 11.99 -9.85 -15.29
C TYR A 61 13.01 -9.16 -14.37
N CYS A 62 14.00 -8.46 -14.92
CA CYS A 62 14.90 -7.61 -14.11
C CYS A 62 14.11 -6.53 -13.36
N SER A 63 13.17 -5.88 -14.03
CA SER A 63 12.29 -4.88 -13.40
C SER A 63 11.48 -5.50 -12.26
N ALA A 64 10.94 -6.71 -12.45
CA ALA A 64 10.20 -7.42 -11.42
C ALA A 64 11.07 -7.75 -10.19
N ILE A 65 12.35 -8.10 -10.38
CA ILE A 65 13.32 -8.27 -9.28
C ILE A 65 13.46 -6.98 -8.49
N PHE A 66 13.68 -5.84 -9.16
CA PHE A 66 13.82 -4.56 -8.48
C PHE A 66 12.52 -4.10 -7.80
N VAL A 67 11.36 -4.40 -8.38
CA VAL A 67 10.06 -4.16 -7.73
C VAL A 67 9.96 -4.95 -6.41
N ALA A 68 10.30 -6.23 -6.41
CA ALA A 68 10.29 -7.06 -5.20
C ALA A 68 11.31 -6.57 -4.16
N LEU A 69 12.51 -6.19 -4.60
CA LEU A 69 13.54 -5.59 -3.75
C LEU A 69 13.02 -4.32 -3.06
N TYR A 70 12.57 -3.33 -3.83
CA TYR A 70 12.18 -2.04 -3.28
C TYR A 70 10.89 -2.14 -2.46
N LEU A 71 10.00 -3.08 -2.77
CA LEU A 71 8.87 -3.41 -1.91
C LEU A 71 9.32 -3.90 -0.53
N LEU A 72 10.24 -4.86 -0.48
CA LEU A 72 10.82 -5.34 0.77
C LEU A 72 11.47 -4.20 1.55
N VAL A 73 12.31 -3.41 0.88
CA VAL A 73 13.03 -2.26 1.46
C VAL A 73 12.04 -1.26 2.08
N VAL A 74 10.98 -0.87 1.36
CA VAL A 74 9.95 0.05 1.87
C VAL A 74 9.23 -0.54 3.07
N CYS A 75 8.86 -1.82 3.05
CA CYS A 75 8.22 -2.49 4.18
C CYS A 75 9.14 -2.58 5.41
N THR A 76 10.43 -2.83 5.22
CA THR A 76 11.43 -2.82 6.31
C THR A 76 11.64 -1.42 6.88
N GLU A 77 11.64 -0.38 6.04
CA GLU A 77 11.73 1.01 6.49
C GLU A 77 10.50 1.42 7.32
N ILE A 78 9.29 1.07 6.85
CA ILE A 78 8.03 1.36 7.55
C ILE A 78 8.00 0.67 8.91
N SER A 79 8.39 -0.61 8.96
CA SER A 79 8.36 -1.42 10.19
C SER A 79 9.51 -1.09 11.15
N GLY A 80 10.64 -0.58 10.65
CA GLY A 80 11.86 -0.35 11.41
C GLY A 80 12.65 -1.62 11.73
N VAL A 81 12.33 -2.76 11.11
CA VAL A 81 12.92 -4.08 11.36
C VAL A 81 13.84 -4.47 10.19
N PHE A 82 14.84 -5.33 10.43
CA PHE A 82 15.74 -5.91 9.41
C PHE A 82 16.58 -4.90 8.59
N ARG A 83 17.09 -3.83 9.22
CA ARG A 83 17.89 -2.78 8.55
C ARG A 83 19.14 -3.28 7.80
N ILE A 84 19.79 -4.35 8.27
CA ILE A 84 20.99 -4.90 7.61
C ILE A 84 20.62 -5.57 6.28
N LEU A 85 19.50 -6.29 6.25
CA LEU A 85 18.98 -6.94 5.05
C LEU A 85 18.64 -5.90 3.96
N GLN A 86 18.16 -4.73 4.38
CA GLN A 86 17.75 -3.62 3.51
C GLN A 86 18.90 -3.04 2.66
N ASN A 87 20.08 -2.84 3.25
CA ASN A 87 21.08 -1.96 2.65
C ASN A 87 22.15 -2.69 1.82
N ILE A 88 22.45 -3.95 2.12
CA ILE A 88 23.61 -4.65 1.53
C ILE A 88 23.19 -5.95 0.87
N ILE A 89 22.55 -6.84 1.62
CA ILE A 89 22.28 -8.21 1.17
C ILE A 89 21.22 -8.23 0.06
N SER A 90 20.09 -7.57 0.27
CA SER A 90 18.99 -7.63 -0.70
C SER A 90 19.32 -6.96 -2.05
N PRO A 91 19.99 -5.79 -2.13
CA PRO A 91 20.40 -5.22 -3.42
C PRO A 91 21.44 -6.09 -4.13
N LEU A 92 22.43 -6.63 -3.41
CA LEU A 92 23.45 -7.49 -4.00
C LEU A 92 22.84 -8.72 -4.69
N ILE A 93 21.92 -9.41 -4.00
CA ILE A 93 21.20 -10.56 -4.57
C ILE A 93 20.38 -10.14 -5.80
N ALA A 94 19.70 -8.99 -5.74
CA ALA A 94 18.93 -8.47 -6.87
C ALA A 94 19.80 -8.17 -8.09
N TYR A 95 20.99 -7.58 -7.90
CA TYR A 95 21.93 -7.31 -8.98
C TYR A 95 22.49 -8.60 -9.59
N LEU A 96 22.89 -9.57 -8.77
CA LEU A 96 23.40 -10.86 -9.24
C LEU A 96 22.33 -11.63 -10.04
N LEU A 97 21.09 -11.68 -9.54
CA LEU A 97 19.99 -12.31 -10.27
C LEU A 97 19.65 -11.58 -11.57
N SER A 98 19.63 -10.25 -11.56
CA SER A 98 19.35 -9.46 -12.76
C SER A 98 20.44 -9.65 -13.82
N ALA A 99 21.71 -9.67 -13.42
CA ALA A 99 22.82 -10.01 -14.31
C ALA A 99 22.69 -11.43 -14.86
N GLY A 100 22.34 -12.39 -14.01
CA GLY A 100 22.04 -13.77 -14.43
C GLY A 100 20.93 -13.86 -15.48
N ILE A 101 19.87 -13.06 -15.36
CA ILE A 101 18.78 -13.03 -16.36
C ILE A 101 19.23 -12.41 -17.68
N LEU A 102 19.99 -11.30 -17.63
CA LEU A 102 20.40 -10.59 -18.84
C LEU A 102 21.44 -11.37 -19.64
N PHE A 103 22.44 -11.93 -18.97
CA PHE A 103 23.61 -12.55 -19.61
C PHE A 103 23.53 -14.08 -19.74
N SER A 104 22.47 -14.71 -19.23
CA SER A 104 22.30 -16.17 -19.32
C SER A 104 20.89 -16.56 -19.76
N ASP A 105 20.77 -17.75 -20.35
CA ASP A 105 19.50 -18.39 -20.72
C ASP A 105 19.10 -19.48 -19.71
N LEU A 106 19.86 -19.62 -18.62
CA LEU A 106 19.62 -20.60 -17.55
C LEU A 106 18.33 -20.33 -16.75
N LEU A 107 17.95 -19.06 -16.61
CA LEU A 107 16.72 -18.64 -15.92
C LEU A 107 15.55 -18.53 -16.88
N ILE A 108 15.77 -17.91 -18.05
CA ILE A 108 14.76 -17.69 -19.09
C ILE A 108 15.38 -18.13 -20.41
N SER A 109 14.89 -19.24 -20.95
CA SER A 109 15.46 -19.85 -22.16
C SER A 109 14.83 -19.34 -23.46
N GLY A 110 13.66 -18.70 -23.37
CA GLY A 110 12.96 -18.18 -24.55
C GLY A 110 11.63 -17.54 -24.19
N TYR A 111 10.80 -17.33 -25.21
CA TYR A 111 9.47 -16.78 -25.08
C TYR A 111 8.48 -17.48 -26.01
N GLN A 112 7.20 -17.48 -25.63
CA GLN A 112 6.08 -17.99 -26.40
C GLN A 112 5.00 -16.92 -26.47
N LEU A 113 4.34 -16.82 -27.62
CA LEU A 113 3.22 -15.90 -27.82
C LEU A 113 1.92 -16.56 -27.36
N LEU A 114 1.18 -15.86 -26.50
CA LEU A 114 -0.16 -16.24 -26.13
C LEU A 114 -1.18 -15.74 -27.19
N PRO A 115 -2.37 -16.38 -27.30
CA PRO A 115 -3.38 -16.01 -28.29
C PRO A 115 -3.88 -14.56 -28.18
N ASN A 116 -3.80 -13.98 -26.98
CA ASN A 116 -4.16 -12.59 -26.69
C ASN A 116 -3.09 -11.57 -27.13
N GLY A 117 -2.00 -12.03 -27.74
CA GLY A 117 -0.88 -11.21 -28.18
C GLY A 117 0.19 -10.95 -27.13
N SER A 118 -0.03 -11.35 -25.87
CA SER A 118 0.95 -11.21 -24.79
C SER A 118 2.08 -12.22 -24.90
N ILE A 119 3.25 -11.86 -24.36
CA ILE A 119 4.43 -12.71 -24.33
C ILE A 119 4.46 -13.45 -22.99
N THR A 120 4.61 -14.77 -23.04
CA THR A 120 4.97 -15.58 -21.88
C THR A 120 6.39 -16.11 -22.02
N ARG A 121 7.04 -16.38 -20.91
CA ARG A 121 8.37 -17.01 -20.88
C ARG A 121 8.30 -18.49 -21.24
N ILE A 122 9.41 -19.00 -21.77
CA ILE A 122 9.80 -20.40 -21.67
C ILE A 122 10.76 -20.48 -20.47
N THR A 123 10.46 -21.36 -19.51
CA THR A 123 11.23 -21.48 -18.28
C THR A 123 12.58 -22.16 -18.54
N GLY A 124 13.67 -21.54 -18.07
CA GLY A 124 14.98 -22.20 -18.01
C GLY A 124 15.11 -23.14 -16.81
N ASN A 125 16.18 -23.93 -16.79
CA ASN A 125 16.43 -24.97 -15.78
C ASN A 125 16.43 -24.43 -14.33
N TYR A 126 16.88 -23.19 -14.13
CA TYR A 126 16.98 -22.58 -12.80
C TYR A 126 15.90 -21.55 -12.51
N TYR A 127 14.82 -21.49 -13.30
CA TYR A 127 13.74 -20.51 -13.13
C TYR A 127 13.12 -20.51 -11.71
N ILE A 128 13.19 -21.65 -11.01
CA ILE A 128 12.78 -21.79 -9.60
C ILE A 128 13.47 -20.78 -8.67
N VAL A 129 14.72 -20.39 -8.95
CA VAL A 129 15.48 -19.41 -8.15
C VAL A 129 14.81 -18.05 -8.18
N PHE A 130 14.34 -17.61 -9.35
CA PHE A 130 13.59 -16.36 -9.49
C PHE A 130 12.24 -16.42 -8.73
N GLN A 131 11.53 -17.55 -8.80
CA GLN A 131 10.26 -17.72 -8.08
C GLN A 131 10.47 -17.68 -6.56
N LEU A 132 11.48 -18.39 -6.06
CA LEU A 132 11.85 -18.39 -4.65
C LEU A 132 12.24 -16.98 -4.19
N TYR A 133 13.02 -16.24 -4.98
CA TYR A 133 13.38 -14.86 -4.66
C TYR A 133 12.15 -13.96 -4.46
N ILE A 134 11.17 -14.02 -5.36
CA ILE A 134 9.93 -13.22 -5.24
C ILE A 134 9.14 -13.65 -4.01
N LEU A 135 8.95 -14.96 -3.81
CA LEU A 135 8.17 -15.48 -2.67
C LEU A 135 8.82 -15.14 -1.33
N ILE A 136 10.14 -15.32 -1.21
CA ILE A 136 10.89 -14.98 0.00
C ILE A 136 10.84 -13.46 0.25
N SER A 137 11.03 -12.64 -0.78
CA SER A 137 10.96 -11.18 -0.64
C SER A 137 9.58 -10.70 -0.17
N LEU A 138 8.52 -11.28 -0.73
CA LEU A 138 7.14 -10.98 -0.32
C LEU A 138 6.87 -11.45 1.12
N PHE A 139 7.27 -12.67 1.45
CA PHE A 139 7.11 -13.23 2.79
C PHE A 139 7.84 -12.39 3.85
N LEU A 140 9.08 -11.99 3.57
CA LEU A 140 9.86 -11.12 4.44
C LEU A 140 9.24 -9.71 4.56
N ALA A 141 8.71 -9.16 3.46
CA ALA A 141 8.03 -7.86 3.48
C ALA A 141 6.79 -7.88 4.40
N ILE A 142 5.93 -8.90 4.25
CA ILE A 142 4.74 -9.08 5.09
C ILE A 142 5.14 -9.35 6.55
N SER A 143 6.13 -10.23 6.78
CA SER A 143 6.63 -10.55 8.11
C SER A 143 7.18 -9.32 8.83
N ALA A 144 7.94 -8.47 8.12
CA ALA A 144 8.45 -7.22 8.66
C ALA A 144 7.30 -6.30 9.12
N LEU A 145 6.24 -6.16 8.31
CA LEU A 145 5.06 -5.38 8.67
C LEU A 145 4.33 -5.96 9.89
N ILE A 146 4.12 -7.28 9.95
CA ILE A 146 3.47 -7.96 11.09
C ILE A 146 4.28 -7.73 12.38
N ILE A 147 5.60 -7.91 12.32
CA ILE A 147 6.48 -7.64 13.47
C ILE A 147 6.39 -6.15 13.86
N GLY A 148 6.32 -5.24 12.89
CA GLY A 148 6.11 -3.81 13.12
C GLY A 148 4.78 -3.47 13.80
N ILE A 149 3.70 -4.22 13.52
CA ILE A 149 2.42 -4.09 14.24
C ILE A 149 2.53 -4.61 15.67
N ALA A 150 3.22 -5.73 15.88
CA ALA A 150 3.36 -6.33 17.20
C ALA A 150 4.24 -5.46 18.12
N LYS A 151 5.42 -5.07 17.64
CA LYS A 151 6.50 -4.46 18.45
C LYS A 151 6.69 -2.95 18.26
N GLY A 152 6.11 -2.35 17.22
CA GLY A 152 6.30 -0.92 16.93
C GLY A 152 5.55 0.01 17.88
N GLY A 153 5.92 1.29 17.90
CA GLY A 153 5.14 2.34 18.58
C GLY A 153 3.82 2.64 17.88
N VAL A 154 2.92 3.40 18.51
CA VAL A 154 1.55 3.67 18.01
C VAL A 154 1.51 4.12 16.55
N LEU A 155 2.42 5.03 16.16
CA LEU A 155 2.51 5.52 14.77
C LEU A 155 2.97 4.42 13.80
N THR A 156 3.98 3.64 14.18
CA THR A 156 4.49 2.52 13.37
C THR A 156 3.42 1.46 13.19
N LYS A 157 2.68 1.10 14.25
CA LYS A 157 1.58 0.14 14.17
C LYS A 157 0.55 0.57 13.13
N LYS A 158 0.09 1.83 13.18
CA LYS A 158 -0.87 2.37 12.20
C LYS A 158 -0.32 2.33 10.78
N ARG A 159 0.94 2.73 10.57
CA ARG A 159 1.59 2.67 9.26
C ARG A 159 1.65 1.25 8.71
N CYS A 160 2.08 0.29 9.54
CA CYS A 160 2.14 -1.11 9.15
C CYS A 160 0.74 -1.69 8.88
N THR A 161 -0.29 -1.34 9.66
CA THR A 161 -1.66 -1.79 9.41
C THR A 161 -2.18 -1.32 8.06
N VAL A 162 -1.99 -0.04 7.73
CA VAL A 162 -2.38 0.50 6.41
C VAL A 162 -1.57 -0.16 5.30
N ALA A 163 -0.26 -0.37 5.49
CA ALA A 163 0.58 -1.07 4.53
C ALA A 163 0.09 -2.50 4.28
N ILE A 164 -0.20 -3.30 5.31
CA ILE A 164 -0.74 -4.66 5.15
C ILE A 164 -2.10 -4.62 4.44
N LEU A 165 -2.99 -3.70 4.81
CA LEU A 165 -4.29 -3.60 4.16
C LEU A 165 -4.16 -3.28 2.66
N SER A 166 -3.12 -2.54 2.28
CA SER A 166 -2.84 -2.23 0.87
C SER A 166 -2.35 -3.43 0.05
N PHE A 167 -1.88 -4.51 0.69
CA PHE A 167 -1.61 -5.78 0.01
C PHE A 167 -2.88 -6.56 -0.30
N ALA A 168 -4.00 -6.30 0.40
CA ALA A 168 -5.22 -7.08 0.23
C ALA A 168 -5.75 -7.08 -1.22
N PRO A 169 -5.88 -5.93 -1.92
CA PRO A 169 -6.28 -5.92 -3.33
C PRO A 169 -5.36 -6.74 -4.23
N PHE A 170 -4.05 -6.68 -3.99
CA PHE A 170 -3.06 -7.44 -4.75
C PHE A 170 -3.23 -8.95 -4.57
N ILE A 171 -3.36 -9.40 -3.31
CA ILE A 171 -3.55 -10.82 -2.98
C ILE A 171 -4.89 -11.31 -3.54
N THR A 172 -5.97 -10.55 -3.35
CA THR A 172 -7.30 -10.92 -3.86
C THR A 172 -7.30 -11.07 -5.37
N ILE A 173 -6.70 -10.13 -6.10
CA ILE A 173 -6.59 -10.20 -7.56
C ILE A 173 -5.73 -11.39 -7.99
N ALA A 174 -4.59 -11.64 -7.34
CA ALA A 174 -3.74 -12.78 -7.64
C ALA A 174 -4.47 -14.12 -7.46
N VAL A 175 -5.16 -14.31 -6.32
CA VAL A 175 -5.94 -15.53 -6.05
C VAL A 175 -7.09 -15.69 -7.06
N LEU A 176 -7.83 -14.61 -7.33
CA LEU A 176 -8.93 -14.64 -8.30
C LEU A 176 -8.46 -15.08 -9.68
N ILE A 177 -7.33 -14.53 -10.14
CA ILE A 177 -6.75 -14.89 -11.43
C ILE A 177 -6.31 -16.35 -11.46
N VAL A 178 -5.67 -16.86 -10.40
CA VAL A 178 -5.26 -18.27 -10.32
C VAL A 178 -6.48 -19.19 -10.41
N ILE A 179 -7.56 -18.88 -9.71
CA ILE A 179 -8.82 -19.64 -9.77
C ILE A 179 -9.39 -19.63 -11.20
N LEU A 180 -9.44 -18.46 -11.85
CA LEU A 180 -9.94 -18.33 -13.22
C LEU A 180 -9.07 -19.11 -14.22
N MET A 181 -7.75 -19.13 -14.03
CA MET A 181 -6.85 -19.94 -14.86
C MET A 181 -7.06 -21.44 -14.65
N GLN A 182 -7.34 -21.88 -13.41
CA GLN A 182 -7.69 -23.29 -13.15
C GLN A 182 -9.03 -23.69 -13.79
N LEU A 183 -9.97 -22.76 -13.93
CA LEU A 183 -11.23 -22.95 -14.66
C LEU A 183 -11.06 -22.89 -16.21
N GLY A 184 -9.83 -22.75 -16.71
CA GLY A 184 -9.53 -22.76 -18.15
C GLY A 184 -9.53 -21.38 -18.82
N TYR A 185 -9.76 -20.29 -18.09
CA TYR A 185 -9.70 -18.95 -18.65
C TYR A 185 -8.25 -18.49 -18.84
N LYS A 186 -7.91 -18.07 -20.07
CA LYS A 186 -6.57 -17.53 -20.41
C LYS A 186 -6.53 -16.01 -20.21
N LEU A 187 -6.47 -15.58 -18.95
CA LEU A 187 -6.43 -14.16 -18.60
C LEU A 187 -5.00 -13.63 -18.56
N ASN A 188 -4.80 -12.40 -19.04
CA ASN A 188 -3.52 -11.70 -18.87
C ASN A 188 -3.46 -11.13 -17.44
N MET A 189 -2.56 -11.67 -16.62
CA MET A 189 -2.39 -11.20 -15.23
C MET A 189 -1.84 -9.77 -15.14
N ALA A 190 -1.05 -9.36 -16.13
CA ALA A 190 -0.15 -8.22 -16.01
C ALA A 190 -0.92 -6.90 -15.82
N GLY A 191 -1.99 -6.68 -16.60
CA GLY A 191 -2.84 -5.49 -16.46
C GLY A 191 -3.55 -5.38 -15.11
N PHE A 192 -4.13 -6.47 -14.59
CA PHE A 192 -4.83 -6.46 -13.31
C PHE A 192 -3.88 -6.25 -12.12
N LEU A 193 -2.73 -6.92 -12.14
CA LEU A 193 -1.70 -6.74 -11.11
C LEU A 193 -1.10 -5.32 -11.15
N SER A 194 -0.97 -4.72 -12.34
CA SER A 194 -0.49 -3.35 -12.50
C SER A 194 -1.44 -2.32 -11.87
N LEU A 195 -2.75 -2.51 -12.03
CA LEU A 195 -3.78 -1.70 -11.38
C LEU A 195 -3.80 -1.92 -9.86
N ALA A 196 -3.71 -3.18 -9.40
CA ALA A 196 -3.64 -3.49 -7.98
C ALA A 196 -2.44 -2.80 -7.31
N ASN A 197 -1.29 -2.79 -7.99
CA ASN A 197 -0.09 -2.11 -7.54
C ASN A 197 -0.28 -0.58 -7.47
N CYS A 198 -1.09 0.04 -8.35
CA CYS A 198 -1.43 1.45 -8.23
C CYS A 198 -2.18 1.76 -6.93
N VAL A 199 -3.13 0.91 -6.55
CA VAL A 199 -3.87 1.04 -5.27
C VAL A 199 -2.90 0.97 -4.09
N MET A 200 -1.94 0.03 -4.15
CA MET A 200 -0.89 -0.09 -3.13
C MET A 200 -0.02 1.17 -3.05
N LEU A 201 0.42 1.72 -4.18
CA LEU A 201 1.19 2.96 -4.24
C LEU A 201 0.43 4.15 -3.63
N PHE A 202 -0.86 4.31 -3.92
CA PHE A 202 -1.70 5.36 -3.30
C PHE A 202 -1.79 5.22 -1.78
N ALA A 203 -1.94 4.00 -1.27
CA ALA A 203 -1.94 3.75 0.16
C ALA A 203 -0.59 4.09 0.79
N PHE A 204 0.52 3.72 0.14
CA PHE A 204 1.88 4.00 0.62
C PHE A 204 2.19 5.49 0.69
N ILE A 205 1.69 6.31 -0.24
CA ILE A 205 1.82 7.77 -0.19
C ILE A 205 1.19 8.34 1.09
N SER A 206 0.10 7.75 1.55
CA SER A 206 -0.59 8.19 2.77
C SER A 206 0.23 7.91 4.04
N LEU A 207 1.23 7.02 3.99
CA LEU A 207 2.10 6.71 5.13
C LEU A 207 3.13 7.80 5.42
N THR A 208 3.38 8.68 4.44
CA THR A 208 4.41 9.73 4.50
C THR A 208 4.08 10.81 5.54
N ASP A 209 2.82 11.22 5.60
CA ASP A 209 2.34 12.35 6.39
C ASP A 209 1.38 11.85 7.48
N LYS A 210 1.54 12.34 8.71
CA LYS A 210 0.66 11.99 9.84
C LYS A 210 -0.80 12.36 9.54
N HIS A 211 -1.04 13.48 8.87
CA HIS A 211 -2.38 13.91 8.50
C HIS A 211 -3.00 12.95 7.47
N LYS A 212 -2.26 12.62 6.41
CA LYS A 212 -2.73 11.68 5.37
C LYS A 212 -2.94 10.27 5.93
N LEU A 213 -2.07 9.84 6.84
CA LEU A 213 -2.22 8.57 7.53
C LEU A 213 -3.52 8.56 8.35
N PHE A 214 -3.82 9.63 9.08
CA PHE A 214 -5.07 9.74 9.84
C PHE A 214 -6.31 9.67 8.93
N VAL A 215 -6.29 10.38 7.80
CA VAL A 215 -7.36 10.31 6.79
C VAL A 215 -7.50 8.90 6.23
N MET A 216 -6.39 8.20 5.98
CA MET A 216 -6.42 6.82 5.48
C MET A 216 -6.95 5.84 6.53
N MET A 217 -6.63 6.05 7.81
CA MET A 217 -7.10 5.21 8.92
C MET A 217 -8.63 5.20 9.07
N LYS A 218 -9.35 6.22 8.57
CA LYS A 218 -10.82 6.22 8.47
C LYS A 218 -11.37 5.05 7.64
N PHE A 219 -10.64 4.60 6.63
CA PHE A 219 -11.06 3.50 5.76
C PHE A 219 -10.72 2.12 6.35
N VAL A 220 -9.77 2.06 7.28
CA VAL A 220 -9.38 0.82 7.95
C VAL A 220 -10.54 0.30 8.81
N PRO A 221 -10.99 -0.95 8.64
CA PRO A 221 -12.05 -1.52 9.45
C PRO A 221 -11.62 -1.61 10.92
N PHE A 222 -12.56 -1.40 11.83
CA PHE A 222 -12.35 -1.48 13.29
C PHE A 222 -11.30 -0.52 13.89
N SER A 223 -10.85 0.49 13.14
CA SER A 223 -9.94 1.52 13.67
C SER A 223 -10.66 2.52 14.58
N LYS A 224 -9.94 3.09 15.54
CA LYS A 224 -10.45 4.16 16.42
C LYS A 224 -10.80 5.42 15.62
N GLU A 225 -10.06 5.67 14.54
CA GLU A 225 -10.25 6.79 13.62
C GLU A 225 -11.52 6.63 12.79
N ARG A 226 -11.81 5.41 12.31
CA ARG A 226 -13.06 5.12 11.62
C ARG A 226 -14.26 5.27 12.56
N LYS A 227 -14.16 4.77 13.80
CA LYS A 227 -15.21 4.95 14.81
C LYS A 227 -15.50 6.42 15.05
N PHE A 228 -14.47 7.22 15.31
CA PHE A 228 -14.60 8.68 15.46
C PHE A 228 -15.22 9.34 14.24
N HIS A 229 -14.78 8.97 13.03
CA HIS A 229 -15.34 9.55 11.81
C HIS A 229 -16.82 9.20 11.63
N LEU A 230 -17.23 7.96 11.92
CA LEU A 230 -18.63 7.55 11.82
C LEU A 230 -19.51 8.25 12.86
N GLU A 231 -19.02 8.39 14.10
CA GLU A 231 -19.70 9.14 15.16
C GLU A 231 -19.79 10.64 14.82
N LEU A 232 -18.71 11.26 14.31
CA LEU A 232 -18.74 12.65 13.86
C LEU A 232 -19.70 12.84 12.68
N ARG A 233 -19.70 11.91 11.71
CA ARG A 233 -20.60 11.95 10.55
C ARG A 233 -22.07 11.83 10.98
N SER A 234 -22.40 10.99 11.96
CA SER A 234 -23.78 10.85 12.44
C SER A 234 -24.28 12.14 13.09
N ILE A 235 -23.42 12.86 13.83
CA ILE A 235 -23.73 14.18 14.39
C ILE A 235 -23.88 15.23 13.28
N LEU A 236 -22.97 15.26 12.29
CA LEU A 236 -23.04 16.20 11.17
C LEU A 236 -24.27 16.02 10.28
N ILE A 237 -24.76 14.78 10.11
CA ILE A 237 -26.00 14.54 9.36
C ILE A 237 -27.19 15.21 10.07
N ARG A 238 -27.20 15.26 11.41
CA ARG A 238 -28.23 15.98 12.19
C ARG A 238 -28.19 17.49 11.96
N PHE A 239 -27.02 18.08 11.68
CA PHE A 239 -26.89 19.48 11.25
C PHE A 239 -27.53 19.73 9.88
N SER A 240 -27.42 18.78 8.96
CA SER A 240 -27.89 18.92 7.57
C SER A 240 -29.38 18.61 7.35
N LEU A 241 -30.13 18.31 8.42
CA LEU A 241 -31.57 18.02 8.38
C LEU A 241 -32.45 19.18 8.90
N PRO A 242 -32.46 20.39 8.29
CA PRO A 242 -33.56 21.33 8.53
C PRO A 242 -34.88 20.88 7.87
N ALA A 243 -34.85 19.87 6.99
CA ALA A 243 -36.00 19.48 6.17
C ALA A 243 -37.15 18.81 6.95
N SER A 244 -36.96 18.45 8.22
CA SER A 244 -37.99 17.76 9.02
C SER A 244 -38.84 18.68 9.92
N GLY A 245 -38.63 20.00 9.90
CA GLY A 245 -39.37 20.95 10.75
C GLY A 245 -39.13 20.80 12.26
N LYS A 246 -38.19 19.95 12.69
CA LYS A 246 -37.78 19.83 14.09
C LYS A 246 -36.69 20.85 14.39
N SER A 247 -36.91 21.70 15.39
CA SER A 247 -35.89 22.62 15.90
C SER A 247 -34.69 21.81 16.40
N VAL A 248 -33.55 21.96 15.74
CA VAL A 248 -32.30 21.35 16.16
C VAL A 248 -31.70 22.17 17.30
N ASP A 249 -31.57 21.60 18.49
CA ASP A 249 -30.87 22.27 19.59
C ASP A 249 -29.36 22.27 19.33
N MET A 250 -28.88 23.40 18.79
CA MET A 250 -27.47 23.61 18.50
C MET A 250 -26.58 23.49 19.73
N LYS A 251 -27.07 23.84 20.93
CA LYS A 251 -26.27 23.73 22.16
C LYS A 251 -26.02 22.28 22.52
N GLN A 252 -27.04 21.43 22.39
CA GLN A 252 -26.91 20.00 22.66
C GLN A 252 -25.96 19.34 21.66
N LEU A 253 -26.06 19.67 20.37
CA LEU A 253 -25.15 19.12 19.35
C LEU A 253 -23.71 19.60 19.53
N LEU A 254 -23.48 20.87 19.83
CA LEU A 254 -22.13 21.39 20.14
C LEU A 254 -21.52 20.63 21.32
N LYS A 255 -22.32 20.37 22.36
CA LYS A 255 -21.88 19.58 23.51
C LYS A 255 -21.53 18.14 23.12
N GLU A 256 -22.32 17.49 22.27
CA GLU A 256 -22.02 16.14 21.76
C GLU A 256 -20.70 16.11 20.96
N VAL A 257 -20.46 17.12 20.11
CA VAL A 257 -19.18 17.24 19.36
C VAL A 257 -18.00 17.46 20.31
N GLU A 258 -18.15 18.34 21.29
CA GLU A 258 -17.09 18.58 22.28
C GLU A 258 -16.76 17.33 23.09
N GLU A 259 -17.78 16.61 23.58
CA GLU A 259 -17.61 15.35 24.32
C GLU A 259 -16.92 14.28 23.45
N LEU A 260 -17.29 14.20 22.17
CA LEU A 260 -16.66 13.29 21.21
C LEU A 260 -15.17 13.60 21.03
N VAL A 261 -14.81 14.88 20.83
CA VAL A 261 -13.43 15.32 20.65
C VAL A 261 -12.60 15.07 21.91
N VAL A 262 -13.14 15.39 23.09
CA VAL A 262 -12.48 15.14 24.38
C VAL A 262 -12.25 13.64 24.58
N LYS A 263 -13.28 12.81 24.35
CA LYS A 263 -13.20 11.36 24.47
C LYS A 263 -12.14 10.77 23.54
N HIS A 264 -12.12 11.18 22.28
CA HIS A 264 -11.16 10.64 21.30
C HIS A 264 -9.73 11.09 21.60
N THR A 265 -9.53 12.36 21.97
CA THR A 265 -8.21 12.88 22.34
C THR A 265 -7.66 12.16 23.58
N SER A 266 -8.50 11.88 24.58
CA SER A 266 -8.10 11.15 25.79
C SER A 266 -7.64 9.71 25.56
N GLN A 267 -7.90 9.13 24.38
CA GLN A 267 -7.45 7.79 24.02
C GLN A 267 -6.03 7.75 23.44
N TYR A 268 -5.43 8.91 23.15
CA TYR A 268 -4.09 9.01 22.56
C TYR A 268 -3.01 9.43 23.56
N PHE A 269 -3.40 9.92 24.73
CA PHE A 269 -2.49 10.43 25.75
C PHE A 269 -2.78 9.74 27.07
N ASP A 270 -1.71 9.41 27.80
CA ASP A 270 -1.82 8.69 29.07
C ASP A 270 -2.28 9.60 30.22
N THR A 271 -2.02 10.91 30.10
CA THR A 271 -2.31 11.90 31.15
C THR A 271 -3.37 12.92 30.76
N GLN A 272 -4.26 13.24 31.70
CA GLN A 272 -5.29 14.29 31.51
C GLN A 272 -4.67 15.67 31.25
N LYS A 273 -3.51 15.93 31.85
CA LYS A 273 -2.76 17.18 31.67
C LYS A 273 -2.31 17.39 30.23
N GLU A 274 -1.84 16.35 29.56
CA GLU A 274 -1.48 16.40 28.14
C GLU A 274 -2.71 16.64 27.25
N VAL A 275 -3.82 15.96 27.54
CA VAL A 275 -5.08 16.14 26.80
C VAL A 275 -5.60 17.58 26.94
N ALA A 276 -5.62 18.11 28.16
CA ALA A 276 -6.05 19.49 28.45
C ALA A 276 -5.16 20.51 27.72
N ARG A 277 -3.83 20.30 27.75
CA ARG A 277 -2.86 21.15 27.03
C ARG A 277 -3.07 21.13 25.52
N ILE A 278 -3.32 19.96 24.93
CA ILE A 278 -3.51 19.82 23.47
C ILE A 278 -4.83 20.41 23.01
N LEU A 279 -5.89 20.26 23.81
CA LEU A 279 -7.19 20.86 23.53
C LEU A 279 -7.27 22.34 23.90
N ASN A 280 -6.21 22.89 24.49
CA ASN A 280 -6.13 24.26 24.99
C ASN A 280 -7.28 24.62 25.96
N ILE A 281 -7.60 23.69 26.87
CA ILE A 281 -8.62 23.83 27.91
C ILE A 281 -8.02 23.54 29.28
N SER A 282 -8.68 24.01 30.36
CA SER A 282 -8.25 23.70 31.72
C SER A 282 -8.55 22.23 32.07
N GLU A 283 -7.74 21.66 32.97
CA GLU A 283 -7.96 20.29 33.48
C GLU A 283 -9.32 20.15 34.18
N SER A 284 -9.80 21.22 34.84
CA SER A 284 -11.11 21.27 35.48
C SER A 284 -12.27 21.27 34.48
N SER A 285 -12.10 21.88 33.31
CA SER A 285 -13.07 21.80 32.21
C SER A 285 -13.04 20.42 31.54
N LEU A 286 -11.87 19.77 31.46
CA LEU A 286 -11.74 18.41 30.95
C LEU A 286 -12.44 17.39 31.86
N SER A 287 -12.23 17.48 33.19
CA SER A 287 -12.80 16.53 34.15
C SER A 287 -14.33 16.59 34.24
N ARG A 288 -14.93 17.76 33.97
CA ARG A 288 -16.40 17.91 33.87
C ARG A 288 -16.99 17.31 32.59
N LYS A 289 -16.19 17.18 31.53
CA LYS A 289 -16.63 16.71 30.20
C LYS A 289 -16.32 15.22 29.95
N LEU A 290 -15.41 14.63 30.72
CA LEU A 290 -15.17 13.20 30.69
C LEU A 290 -16.27 12.47 31.51
N PRO A 291 -16.94 11.45 30.96
CA PRO A 291 -17.78 10.59 31.77
C PRO A 291 -16.93 9.96 32.88
N LYS A 292 -17.43 9.92 34.13
CA LYS A 292 -16.74 9.25 35.24
C LYS A 292 -16.29 7.87 34.77
N ARG A 293 -14.97 7.60 34.76
CA ARG A 293 -14.44 6.28 34.43
C ARG A 293 -15.07 5.27 35.40
N GLU A 294 -15.96 4.42 34.90
CA GLU A 294 -16.27 3.17 35.60
C GLU A 294 -14.96 2.38 35.62
N LYS A 295 -14.49 2.09 36.84
CA LYS A 295 -13.30 1.27 37.07
C LYS A 295 -13.59 -0.13 36.49
N SER A 296 -12.90 -0.50 35.42
CA SER A 296 -12.77 -1.89 34.98
C SER A 296 -11.75 -2.61 35.86
#